data_AF-A0AA38YZE9-F1
#
_entry.id   AF-A0AA38YZE9-F1
#
_cell.length_a   1.000
_cell.length_b   1.000
_cell.length_c   1.000
_cell.angle_alpha   90.00
_cell.angle_beta   90.00
_cell.angle_gamma   90.00
#
_symmetry.space_group_name_H-M   'P 1'
#
loop_
_entity.id
_entity.type
_entity.pdbx_description
1 polymer ?
#
loop_
_entity_poly.entity_id
_entity_poly.type
_entity_poly.pdbx_seq_one_letter_code
_entity_poly.pdbx_strand_id
1 'polypeptide(L)'
;MVRPRNATFSCRTLQIQTLVSNLEESSRVSVSTRSRADIKNEESLVLGKRKGWIHFVGIGGSGLSALAMLALKQGFEVSGSDIVWSSFMDGLKEAGAQLHLGHSESNIQRNNGSSLPDAIVVSSAIPQDKLEILHAKSVGIPVYKRGNWLGKLTEHYNLIAVSGTHGKSTTASMLAYVLKSMGDDLTAVVGAQVPQFGGGNIMSGSGRNFVLEADEYDCCFLGLLPYIAVVTNVDWEHVDIFPDEEAVKAIFRRFLKQIRVGGHLILCGDSADACSLLDDREESTVADHSSGNLSTLNSHKCSDGYRITTFGISRTNEWHALSIRPNSQGGSDFVLCHRGYPVANITLQIPGVHNVLNSLAVIATVMALVSDGRQSYESINCVKIHLNNFVGVSRRFELIGTVCGCHIYDDYAHHPTEVRAVLQAARQRFPLKALLVVFQPHTYSRLAALKSDFATAFSDADQVLVTEIYAARETNVWNVGGKDLATSIIGPPSEYIPSLVILLPWGQSCSMNCREGYKSESQSWSSKLCCYLCFTEEWHGGD
;
A
#
# COMPACT_ATOMS: atom_id res chain seq x y z
N MET A 1 8.16 -43.20 34.97
CA MET A 1 7.92 -43.65 33.59
C MET A 1 6.44 -43.42 33.25
N VAL A 2 6.06 -42.22 32.78
CA VAL A 2 4.75 -41.96 32.13
C VAL A 2 4.96 -40.83 31.11
N ARG A 3 4.67 -41.11 29.83
CA ARG A 3 4.80 -40.18 28.70
C ARG A 3 3.55 -39.28 28.59
N PRO A 4 3.64 -38.02 28.11
CA PRO A 4 2.47 -37.26 27.73
C PRO A 4 2.00 -37.64 26.31
N ARG A 5 0.67 -37.61 26.12
CA ARG A 5 -0.03 -37.88 24.85
C ARG A 5 0.04 -36.64 23.94
N ASN A 6 0.44 -36.85 22.69
CA ASN A 6 0.30 -35.89 21.60
C ASN A 6 -1.18 -35.71 21.25
N ALA A 7 -1.65 -34.46 21.17
CA ALA A 7 -2.90 -34.09 20.52
C ALA A 7 -2.56 -33.32 19.24
N THR A 8 -2.74 -33.97 18.09
CA THR A 8 -2.71 -33.35 16.76
C THR A 8 -4.09 -32.76 16.47
N PHE A 9 -4.17 -31.43 16.31
CA PHE A 9 -5.37 -30.77 15.79
C PHE A 9 -5.31 -30.77 14.25
N SER A 10 -6.20 -31.55 13.63
CA SER A 10 -6.48 -31.52 12.19
C SER A 10 -7.55 -30.47 11.91
N CYS A 11 -7.18 -29.43 11.15
CA CYS A 11 -8.13 -28.48 10.57
C CYS A 11 -8.87 -29.20 9.44
N ARG A 12 -10.19 -29.41 9.59
CA ARG A 12 -11.02 -30.03 8.55
C ARG A 12 -11.52 -28.97 7.57
N THR A 13 -11.12 -29.11 6.31
CA THR A 13 -11.73 -28.43 5.16
C THR A 13 -13.17 -28.91 4.98
N LEU A 14 -14.16 -28.02 5.05
CA LEU A 14 -15.57 -28.33 4.77
C LEU A 14 -15.92 -27.86 3.36
N GLN A 15 -16.18 -28.83 2.47
CA GLN A 15 -16.84 -28.62 1.19
C GLN A 15 -18.32 -28.32 1.42
N ILE A 16 -18.82 -27.22 0.87
CA ILE A 16 -20.24 -26.86 0.87
C ILE A 16 -20.90 -27.55 -0.34
N GLN A 17 -21.72 -28.58 -0.09
CA GLN A 17 -22.67 -29.12 -1.06
C GLN A 17 -24.07 -28.55 -0.78
N THR A 18 -24.69 -28.08 -1.85
CA THR A 18 -25.98 -27.40 -1.94
C THR A 18 -27.15 -28.32 -1.61
N LEU A 19 -28.09 -27.88 -0.77
CA LEU A 19 -29.42 -28.49 -0.60
C LEU A 19 -30.46 -27.50 -1.12
N VAL A 20 -30.94 -27.74 -2.34
CA VAL A 20 -32.20 -27.20 -2.85
C VAL A 20 -33.17 -28.38 -2.90
N SER A 21 -34.11 -28.41 -1.97
CA SER A 21 -35.34 -29.18 -2.15
C SER A 21 -36.50 -28.55 -1.37
N ASN A 22 -37.61 -28.46 -2.09
CA ASN A 22 -38.98 -28.26 -1.62
C ASN A 22 -39.38 -26.86 -1.18
N LEU A 23 -40.00 -26.13 -2.10
CA LEU A 23 -41.24 -25.36 -1.89
C LEU A 23 -41.80 -24.98 -3.29
N GLU A 24 -42.50 -25.93 -3.92
CA GLU A 24 -43.51 -25.62 -4.93
C GLU A 24 -44.87 -25.84 -4.27
N GLU A 25 -45.65 -24.77 -4.07
CA GLU A 25 -47.05 -24.72 -4.52
C GLU A 25 -47.69 -23.33 -4.30
N SER A 26 -48.48 -22.94 -5.30
CA SER A 26 -49.44 -21.82 -5.37
C SER A 26 -48.91 -20.41 -5.68
N SER A 27 -48.85 -20.06 -6.96
CA SER A 27 -49.85 -19.18 -7.59
C SER A 27 -49.43 -18.83 -9.03
N ARG A 28 -50.35 -19.08 -9.98
CA ARG A 28 -50.13 -18.94 -11.43
C ARG A 28 -50.36 -17.50 -11.85
N VAL A 29 -49.34 -16.87 -12.45
CA VAL A 29 -49.52 -15.81 -13.46
C VAL A 29 -48.58 -16.12 -14.62
N SER A 30 -49.17 -16.25 -15.81
CA SER A 30 -48.53 -16.69 -17.05
C SER A 30 -47.64 -15.61 -17.66
N VAL A 31 -46.34 -15.89 -17.79
CA VAL A 31 -45.43 -15.19 -18.70
C VAL A 31 -44.69 -16.24 -19.53
N SER A 32 -44.66 -16.04 -20.85
CA SER A 32 -44.16 -16.99 -21.85
C SER A 32 -42.71 -17.40 -21.59
N THR A 33 -42.50 -18.69 -21.30
CA THR A 33 -41.19 -19.29 -21.10
C THR A 33 -40.49 -19.60 -22.43
N ARG A 34 -39.31 -18.98 -22.67
CA ARG A 34 -38.29 -19.57 -23.55
C ARG A 34 -37.81 -20.89 -22.93
N SER A 35 -37.46 -21.86 -23.78
CA SER A 35 -37.19 -23.23 -23.32
C SER A 35 -35.88 -23.30 -22.53
N ARG A 36 -35.82 -24.20 -21.54
CA ARG A 36 -34.62 -24.50 -20.73
C ARG A 36 -33.44 -25.04 -21.56
N ALA A 37 -33.65 -25.38 -22.84
CA ALA A 37 -32.60 -25.78 -23.77
C ALA A 37 -31.89 -24.58 -24.41
N ASP A 38 -32.56 -23.43 -24.54
CA ASP A 38 -31.98 -22.21 -25.11
C ASP A 38 -31.00 -21.54 -24.13
N ILE A 39 -31.26 -21.66 -22.82
CA ILE A 39 -30.40 -21.09 -21.76
C ILE A 39 -29.05 -21.84 -21.66
N LYS A 40 -29.03 -23.15 -21.96
CA LYS A 40 -27.78 -23.93 -21.99
C LYS A 40 -26.90 -23.65 -23.21
N ASN A 41 -27.48 -23.18 -24.31
CA ASN A 41 -26.73 -22.80 -25.50
C ASN A 41 -26.10 -21.39 -25.38
N GLU A 42 -26.67 -20.47 -24.60
CA GLU A 42 -26.04 -19.17 -24.32
C GLU A 42 -24.87 -19.29 -23.33
N GLU A 43 -24.93 -20.21 -22.35
CA GLU A 43 -23.81 -20.45 -21.41
C GLU A 43 -22.63 -21.22 -22.04
N SER A 44 -22.84 -21.98 -23.13
CA SER A 44 -21.76 -22.71 -23.81
C SER A 44 -21.09 -21.94 -24.96
N LEU A 45 -21.54 -20.71 -25.25
CA LEU A 45 -20.99 -19.85 -26.32
C LEU A 45 -19.88 -18.89 -25.85
N VAL A 46 -19.54 -18.89 -24.56
CA VAL A 46 -18.55 -17.97 -23.96
C VAL A 46 -17.15 -18.60 -23.77
N LEU A 47 -16.99 -19.90 -23.98
CA LEU A 47 -15.72 -20.62 -23.78
C LEU A 47 -14.77 -20.60 -24.99
N GLY A 48 -14.80 -19.54 -25.82
CA GLY A 48 -13.97 -19.49 -27.03
C GLY A 48 -13.60 -18.12 -27.61
N LYS A 49 -14.01 -16.99 -27.02
CA LYS A 49 -13.50 -15.69 -27.46
C LYS A 49 -12.16 -15.43 -26.75
N ARG A 50 -11.07 -15.28 -27.51
CA ARG A 50 -9.87 -14.60 -27.01
C ARG A 50 -10.32 -13.30 -26.36
N LYS A 51 -9.92 -13.07 -25.11
CA LYS A 51 -10.12 -11.74 -24.52
C LYS A 51 -9.32 -10.73 -25.35
N GLY A 52 -9.82 -9.51 -25.42
CA GLY A 52 -9.29 -8.45 -26.27
C GLY A 52 -7.83 -8.10 -26.00
N TRP A 53 -7.31 -7.16 -26.77
CA TRP A 53 -5.97 -6.61 -26.64
C TRP A 53 -5.99 -5.23 -25.99
N ILE A 54 -5.22 -5.05 -24.91
CA ILE A 54 -5.04 -3.77 -24.22
C ILE A 54 -3.59 -3.31 -24.38
N HIS A 55 -3.39 -2.05 -24.78
CA HIS A 55 -2.07 -1.42 -24.84
C HIS A 55 -1.86 -0.44 -23.69
N PHE A 56 -0.72 -0.50 -23.01
CA PHE A 56 -0.37 0.39 -21.90
C PHE A 56 0.78 1.33 -22.28
N VAL A 57 0.60 2.64 -22.13
CA VAL A 57 1.62 3.66 -22.41
C VAL A 57 2.19 4.19 -21.09
N GLY A 58 3.50 4.06 -20.91
CA GLY A 58 4.15 4.21 -19.60
C GLY A 58 3.99 2.96 -18.74
N ILE A 59 4.10 1.78 -19.36
CA ILE A 59 3.87 0.48 -18.70
C ILE A 59 4.95 0.15 -17.65
N GLY A 60 6.11 0.79 -17.69
CA GLY A 60 7.23 0.55 -16.79
C GLY A 60 7.03 1.13 -15.38
N GLY A 61 6.00 1.96 -15.17
CA GLY A 61 5.64 2.44 -13.83
C GLY A 61 4.99 1.35 -12.95
N SER A 62 5.22 1.39 -11.65
CA SER A 62 4.69 0.42 -10.67
C SER A 62 3.16 0.26 -10.75
N GLY A 63 2.42 1.36 -10.92
CA GLY A 63 0.96 1.33 -11.00
C GLY A 63 0.42 0.70 -12.29
N LEU A 64 0.96 1.07 -13.45
CA LEU A 64 0.48 0.53 -14.74
C LEU A 64 0.96 -0.89 -15.00
N SER A 65 2.20 -1.22 -14.63
CA SER A 65 2.73 -2.57 -14.76
C SER A 65 1.86 -3.57 -13.98
N ALA A 66 1.37 -3.17 -12.81
CA ALA A 66 0.51 -4.03 -12.03
C ALA A 66 -0.85 -4.30 -12.72
N LEU A 67 -1.44 -3.26 -13.32
CA LEU A 67 -2.70 -3.39 -14.06
C LEU A 67 -2.53 -4.20 -15.35
N ALA A 68 -1.40 -4.05 -16.03
CA ALA A 68 -1.05 -4.84 -17.19
C ALA A 68 -0.88 -6.34 -16.83
N MET A 69 -0.20 -6.63 -15.73
CA MET A 69 -0.04 -8.00 -15.24
C MET A 69 -1.37 -8.61 -14.81
N LEU A 70 -2.26 -7.83 -14.18
CA LEU A 70 -3.62 -8.30 -13.87
C LEU A 70 -4.40 -8.62 -15.15
N ALA A 71 -4.32 -7.77 -16.19
CA ALA A 71 -4.98 -8.01 -17.47
C ALA A 71 -4.47 -9.30 -18.14
N LEU A 72 -3.15 -9.56 -18.10
CA LEU A 72 -2.57 -10.84 -18.56
C LEU A 72 -3.13 -12.03 -17.79
N LYS A 73 -3.15 -11.96 -16.45
CA LYS A 73 -3.68 -13.04 -15.60
C LYS A 73 -5.18 -13.27 -15.81
N GLN A 74 -5.91 -12.22 -16.17
CA GLN A 74 -7.30 -12.33 -16.60
C GLN A 74 -7.43 -12.89 -18.01
N GLY A 75 -6.36 -12.99 -18.81
CA GLY A 75 -6.33 -13.62 -20.12
C GLY A 75 -6.44 -12.67 -21.31
N PHE A 76 -6.34 -11.34 -21.08
CA PHE A 76 -6.23 -10.36 -22.17
C PHE A 76 -4.85 -10.46 -22.84
N GLU A 77 -4.80 -10.14 -24.13
CA GLU A 77 -3.52 -9.85 -24.76
C GLU A 77 -3.04 -8.48 -24.30
N VAL A 78 -1.78 -8.37 -23.88
CA VAL A 78 -1.22 -7.12 -23.37
C VAL A 78 0.01 -6.72 -24.16
N SER A 79 0.07 -5.45 -24.54
CA SER A 79 1.31 -4.81 -24.97
C SER A 79 1.51 -3.47 -24.28
N GLY A 80 2.71 -2.90 -24.38
CA GLY A 80 2.95 -1.57 -23.84
C GLY A 80 4.28 -0.97 -24.22
N SER A 81 4.40 0.33 -24.00
CA SER A 81 5.58 1.12 -24.28
C SER A 81 6.06 1.86 -23.04
N ASP A 82 7.37 2.04 -22.93
CA ASP A 82 7.99 2.96 -21.98
C ASP A 82 9.27 3.56 -22.56
N ILE A 83 9.68 4.73 -22.08
CA ILE A 83 10.92 5.39 -22.50
C ILE A 83 12.15 4.80 -21.82
N VAL A 84 11.98 4.17 -20.66
CA VAL A 84 13.06 3.54 -19.88
C VAL A 84 12.63 2.12 -19.53
N TRP A 85 13.55 1.17 -19.69
CA TRP A 85 13.31 -0.21 -19.26
C TRP A 85 13.39 -0.30 -17.74
N SER A 86 12.32 -0.75 -17.09
CA SER A 86 12.27 -0.95 -15.63
C SER A 86 12.20 -2.43 -15.26
N SER A 87 12.53 -2.77 -14.01
CA SER A 87 12.41 -4.14 -13.49
C SER A 87 10.97 -4.67 -13.51
N PHE A 88 9.97 -3.79 -13.49
CA PHE A 88 8.56 -4.19 -13.63
C PHE A 88 8.24 -4.74 -15.03
N MET A 89 8.98 -4.31 -16.06
CA MET A 89 8.81 -4.78 -17.43
C MET A 89 9.31 -6.20 -17.63
N ASP A 90 10.32 -6.63 -16.87
CA ASP A 90 10.86 -7.99 -16.97
C ASP A 90 9.78 -9.04 -16.65
N GLY A 91 9.07 -8.87 -15.52
CA GLY A 91 7.99 -9.77 -15.14
C GLY A 91 6.83 -9.79 -16.14
N LEU A 92 6.50 -8.64 -16.73
CA LEU A 92 5.48 -8.55 -17.78
C LEU A 92 5.88 -9.30 -19.05
N LYS A 93 7.14 -9.17 -19.46
CA LYS A 93 7.69 -9.87 -20.63
C LYS A 93 7.66 -11.38 -20.41
N GLU A 94 8.07 -11.85 -19.24
CA GLU A 94 8.02 -13.26 -18.84
C GLU A 94 6.58 -13.80 -18.84
N ALA A 95 5.61 -12.99 -18.42
CA ALA A 95 4.19 -13.30 -18.46
C ALA A 95 3.56 -13.22 -19.87
N GLY A 96 4.35 -12.85 -20.90
CA GLY A 96 3.93 -12.85 -22.30
C GLY A 96 3.46 -11.51 -22.85
N ALA A 97 3.69 -10.39 -22.15
CA ALA A 97 3.44 -9.05 -22.70
C ALA A 97 4.37 -8.72 -23.87
N GLN A 98 3.85 -7.99 -24.87
CA GLN A 98 4.68 -7.42 -25.92
C GLN A 98 5.12 -6.01 -25.53
N LEU A 99 6.41 -5.81 -25.29
CA LEU A 99 6.94 -4.56 -24.75
C LEU A 99 7.81 -3.82 -25.77
N HIS A 100 7.69 -2.49 -25.78
CA HIS A 100 8.39 -1.59 -26.68
C HIS A 100 9.17 -0.53 -25.90
N LEU A 101 10.40 -0.25 -26.33
CA LEU A 101 11.19 0.87 -25.81
C LEU A 101 11.00 2.08 -26.72
N GLY A 102 10.60 3.21 -26.14
CA GLY A 102 10.20 4.42 -26.85
C GLY A 102 8.77 4.37 -27.40
N HIS A 103 8.22 5.55 -27.71
CA HIS A 103 6.86 5.69 -28.22
C HIS A 103 6.83 5.76 -29.74
N SER A 104 5.95 4.98 -30.37
CA SER A 104 5.78 4.94 -31.83
C SER A 104 4.36 4.53 -32.21
N GLU A 105 3.82 5.06 -33.31
CA GLU A 105 2.52 4.61 -33.85
C GLU A 105 2.51 3.11 -34.15
N SER A 106 3.66 2.55 -34.55
CA SER A 106 3.81 1.12 -34.83
C SER A 106 3.57 0.23 -33.61
N ASN A 107 3.71 0.75 -32.39
CA ASN A 107 3.56 -0.03 -31.15
C ASN A 107 2.11 -0.48 -30.92
N ILE A 108 1.15 0.21 -31.53
CA ILE A 108 -0.29 -0.10 -31.44
C ILE A 108 -0.85 -0.69 -32.73
N GLN A 109 0.01 -1.06 -33.67
CA GLN A 109 -0.36 -1.66 -34.95
C GLN A 109 0.20 -3.08 -35.08
N ARG A 110 -0.68 -4.04 -35.39
CA ARG A 110 -0.28 -5.40 -35.79
C ARG A 110 -0.78 -5.70 -37.20
N ASN A 111 -0.17 -6.67 -37.86
CA ASN A 111 -0.56 -7.13 -39.20
C ASN A 111 -0.70 -5.97 -40.20
N ASN A 112 0.35 -5.14 -40.31
CA ASN A 112 0.38 -3.94 -41.17
C ASN A 112 -0.76 -2.94 -40.92
N GLY A 113 -1.18 -2.79 -39.66
CA GLY A 113 -2.24 -1.83 -39.26
C GLY A 113 -3.66 -2.37 -39.34
N SER A 114 -3.86 -3.63 -39.74
CA SER A 114 -5.20 -4.25 -39.80
C SER A 114 -5.74 -4.69 -38.43
N SER A 115 -4.88 -4.74 -37.41
CA SER A 115 -5.25 -5.06 -36.03
C SER A 115 -4.76 -3.98 -35.10
N LEU A 116 -5.68 -3.46 -34.28
CA LEU A 116 -5.49 -2.40 -33.30
C LEU A 116 -5.93 -2.90 -31.91
N PRO A 117 -5.43 -2.30 -30.81
CA PRO A 117 -5.90 -2.65 -29.47
C PRO A 117 -7.35 -2.21 -29.27
N ASP A 118 -8.07 -2.95 -28.43
CA ASP A 118 -9.44 -2.63 -28.02
C ASP A 118 -9.48 -1.42 -27.07
N ALA A 119 -8.38 -1.15 -26.37
CA ALA A 119 -8.22 0.01 -25.49
C ALA A 119 -6.75 0.38 -25.29
N ILE A 120 -6.51 1.67 -25.04
CA ILE A 120 -5.23 2.17 -24.53
C ILE A 120 -5.40 2.68 -23.11
N VAL A 121 -4.48 2.29 -22.22
CA VAL A 121 -4.39 2.81 -20.85
C VAL A 121 -3.10 3.61 -20.71
N VAL A 122 -3.22 4.86 -20.26
CA VAL A 122 -2.11 5.80 -20.20
C VAL A 122 -1.76 6.14 -18.76
N SER A 123 -0.45 6.15 -18.45
CA SER A 123 0.05 6.70 -17.19
C SER A 123 -0.18 8.20 -17.11
N SER A 124 -0.40 8.70 -15.90
CA SER A 124 -0.52 10.12 -15.56
C SER A 124 0.71 10.94 -15.99
N ALA A 125 1.88 10.31 -16.02
CA ALA A 125 3.13 10.96 -16.41
C ALA A 125 3.31 11.15 -17.92
N ILE A 126 2.40 10.61 -18.74
CA ILE A 126 2.53 10.65 -20.21
C ILE A 126 1.72 11.82 -20.79
N PRO A 127 2.39 12.78 -21.45
CA PRO A 127 1.74 13.85 -22.21
C PRO A 127 0.74 13.34 -23.24
N GLN A 128 -0.34 14.09 -23.48
CA GLN A 128 -1.40 13.68 -24.41
C GLN A 128 -1.02 13.78 -25.90
N ASP A 129 0.13 14.37 -26.21
CA ASP A 129 0.67 14.58 -27.54
C ASP A 129 1.60 13.43 -28.01
N LYS A 130 1.73 12.35 -27.24
CA LYS A 130 2.51 11.19 -27.66
C LYS A 130 1.88 10.50 -28.88
N LEU A 131 2.74 10.01 -29.77
CA LEU A 131 2.37 9.43 -31.07
C LEU A 131 1.31 8.33 -30.95
N GLU A 132 1.47 7.42 -29.98
CA GLU A 132 0.51 6.33 -29.73
C GLU A 132 -0.89 6.86 -29.36
N ILE A 133 -0.95 7.92 -28.54
CA ILE A 133 -2.21 8.52 -28.09
C ILE A 133 -2.90 9.27 -29.23
N LEU A 134 -2.13 10.04 -30.00
CA LEU A 134 -2.65 10.78 -31.14
C LEU A 134 -3.19 9.84 -32.22
N HIS A 135 -2.43 8.79 -32.54
CA HIS A 135 -2.85 7.78 -33.51
C HIS A 135 -4.08 7.02 -33.02
N ALA A 136 -4.11 6.60 -31.76
CA ALA A 136 -5.29 5.92 -31.20
C ALA A 136 -6.57 6.75 -31.30
N LYS A 137 -6.47 8.06 -31.02
CA LYS A 137 -7.60 8.99 -31.18
C LYS A 137 -8.02 9.14 -32.65
N SER A 138 -7.07 9.19 -33.58
CA SER A 138 -7.39 9.38 -35.01
C SER A 138 -8.10 8.16 -35.63
N VAL A 139 -7.84 6.95 -35.12
CA VAL A 139 -8.46 5.70 -35.58
C VAL A 139 -9.60 5.21 -34.67
N GLY A 140 -9.98 5.99 -33.64
CA GLY A 140 -11.17 5.73 -32.81
C GLY A 140 -10.99 4.71 -31.67
N ILE A 141 -9.76 4.37 -31.29
CA ILE A 141 -9.48 3.50 -30.15
C ILE A 141 -9.74 4.28 -28.85
N PRO A 142 -10.48 3.71 -27.88
CA PRO A 142 -10.72 4.39 -26.62
C PRO A 142 -9.43 4.49 -25.79
N VAL A 143 -9.13 5.72 -25.35
CA VAL A 143 -7.96 6.03 -24.52
C VAL A 143 -8.41 6.36 -23.10
N TYR A 144 -7.91 5.63 -22.11
CA TYR A 144 -8.23 5.79 -20.70
C TYR A 144 -7.03 6.30 -19.91
N LYS A 145 -7.23 7.31 -19.07
CA LYS A 145 -6.31 7.56 -17.96
C LYS A 145 -6.42 6.43 -16.93
N ARG A 146 -5.34 6.19 -16.18
CA ARG A 146 -5.24 5.18 -15.11
C ARG A 146 -6.48 5.16 -14.18
N GLY A 147 -6.88 6.31 -13.63
CA GLY A 147 -8.04 6.39 -12.71
C GLY A 147 -9.36 5.93 -13.35
N ASN A 148 -9.62 6.32 -14.59
CA ASN A 148 -10.84 5.93 -15.31
C ASN A 148 -10.84 4.43 -15.64
N TRP A 149 -9.65 3.88 -15.97
CA TRP A 149 -9.50 2.45 -16.21
C TRP A 149 -9.73 1.63 -14.95
N LEU A 150 -9.18 2.08 -13.80
CA LEU A 150 -9.37 1.44 -12.50
C LEU A 150 -10.85 1.33 -12.12
N GLY A 151 -11.64 2.39 -12.37
CA GLY A 151 -13.09 2.36 -12.14
C GLY A 151 -13.79 1.26 -12.92
N LYS A 152 -13.49 1.13 -14.22
CA LYS A 152 -14.04 0.06 -15.08
C LYS A 152 -13.58 -1.32 -14.65
N LEU A 153 -12.29 -1.47 -14.35
CA LEU A 153 -11.69 -2.74 -13.94
C LEU A 153 -12.32 -3.27 -12.64
N THR A 154 -12.68 -2.38 -11.72
CA THR A 154 -13.18 -2.73 -10.39
C THR A 154 -14.71 -2.72 -10.29
N GLU A 155 -15.42 -2.36 -11.37
CA GLU A 155 -16.87 -2.12 -11.37
C GLU A 155 -17.68 -3.31 -10.80
N HIS A 156 -17.35 -4.53 -11.21
CA HIS A 156 -18.06 -5.75 -10.79
C HIS A 156 -17.56 -6.36 -9.47
N TYR A 157 -16.55 -5.77 -8.86
CA TYR A 157 -15.99 -6.26 -7.61
C TYR A 157 -16.67 -5.62 -6.40
N ASN A 158 -16.60 -6.34 -5.28
CA ASN A 158 -16.67 -5.78 -3.95
C ASN A 158 -15.32 -5.13 -3.64
N LEU A 159 -15.15 -3.88 -4.10
CA LEU A 159 -13.89 -3.16 -4.00
C LEU A 159 -13.65 -2.68 -2.55
N ILE A 160 -12.49 -3.06 -2.03
CA ILE A 160 -11.93 -2.61 -0.77
C ILE A 160 -10.73 -1.72 -1.10
N ALA A 161 -10.93 -0.41 -1.07
CA ALA A 161 -9.93 0.59 -1.42
C ALA A 161 -9.19 1.03 -0.15
N VAL A 162 -7.88 0.80 -0.09
CA VAL A 162 -7.03 1.22 1.03
C VAL A 162 -6.27 2.48 0.65
N SER A 163 -6.60 3.58 1.31
CA SER A 163 -6.11 4.94 1.04
C SER A 163 -5.56 5.60 2.31
N GLY A 164 -5.00 6.79 2.13
CA GLY A 164 -4.39 7.62 3.19
C GLY A 164 -2.98 8.02 2.79
N THR A 165 -2.38 9.01 3.44
CA THR A 165 -1.05 9.49 3.01
C THR A 165 0.03 8.43 3.24
N HIS A 166 0.11 7.88 4.45
CA HIS A 166 1.09 6.87 4.84
C HIS A 166 0.47 5.51 5.17
N GLY A 167 1.23 4.43 4.98
CA GLY A 167 0.84 3.07 5.39
C GLY A 167 -0.13 2.35 4.45
N LYS A 168 -0.46 2.93 3.29
CA LYS A 168 -1.32 2.33 2.26
C LYS A 168 -0.85 0.93 1.85
N SER A 169 0.37 0.82 1.34
CA SER A 169 0.91 -0.43 0.81
C SER A 169 1.00 -1.51 1.87
N THR A 170 1.43 -1.17 3.09
CA THR A 170 1.49 -2.12 4.21
C THR A 170 0.10 -2.61 4.60
N THR A 171 -0.87 -1.70 4.74
CA THR A 171 -2.25 -2.04 5.12
C THR A 171 -2.95 -2.87 4.05
N ALA A 172 -2.82 -2.49 2.77
CA ALA A 172 -3.41 -3.22 1.64
C ALA A 172 -2.81 -4.63 1.51
N SER A 173 -1.49 -4.74 1.63
CA SER A 173 -0.78 -6.02 1.55
C SER A 173 -1.14 -6.94 2.71
N MET A 174 -1.17 -6.40 3.94
CA MET A 174 -1.55 -7.14 5.13
C MET A 174 -3.01 -7.60 5.05
N LEU A 175 -3.92 -6.73 4.60
CA LEU A 175 -5.33 -7.08 4.40
C LEU A 175 -5.49 -8.21 3.38
N ALA A 176 -4.86 -8.09 2.21
CA ALA A 176 -4.95 -9.09 1.16
C ALA A 176 -4.35 -10.44 1.60
N TYR A 177 -3.22 -10.41 2.32
CA TYR A 177 -2.63 -11.62 2.90
C TYR A 177 -3.59 -12.30 3.90
N VAL A 178 -4.17 -11.53 4.82
CA VAL A 178 -5.09 -12.06 5.84
C VAL A 178 -6.33 -12.64 5.19
N LEU A 179 -6.99 -11.93 4.28
CA LEU A 179 -8.17 -12.42 3.56
C LEU A 179 -7.87 -13.69 2.76
N LYS A 180 -6.77 -13.72 2.00
CA LYS A 180 -6.35 -14.92 1.26
C LYS A 180 -6.12 -16.11 2.19
N SER A 181 -5.46 -15.87 3.32
CA SER A 181 -5.14 -16.92 4.30
C SER A 181 -6.37 -17.43 5.04
N MET A 182 -7.40 -16.59 5.17
CA MET A 182 -8.73 -16.97 5.66
C MET A 182 -9.58 -17.71 4.61
N GLY A 183 -9.06 -17.92 3.41
CA GLY A 183 -9.71 -18.69 2.34
C GLY A 183 -10.47 -17.86 1.31
N ASP A 184 -10.38 -16.53 1.36
CA ASP A 184 -10.98 -15.67 0.33
C ASP A 184 -10.21 -15.82 -1.00
N ASP A 185 -10.95 -16.01 -2.09
CA ASP A 185 -10.38 -16.05 -3.45
C ASP A 185 -10.36 -14.66 -4.08
N LEU A 186 -9.82 -13.68 -3.35
CA LEU A 186 -9.79 -12.28 -3.77
C LEU A 186 -8.81 -12.00 -4.91
N THR A 187 -9.07 -10.92 -5.62
CA THR A 187 -8.06 -10.21 -6.42
C THR A 187 -7.42 -9.12 -5.56
N ALA A 188 -6.12 -8.87 -5.70
CA ALA A 188 -5.46 -7.76 -5.03
C ALA A 188 -4.41 -7.10 -5.93
N VAL A 189 -4.31 -5.78 -5.86
CA VAL A 189 -3.25 -4.98 -6.49
C VAL A 189 -2.71 -4.00 -5.45
N VAL A 190 -1.42 -4.13 -5.15
CA VAL A 190 -0.72 -3.29 -4.16
C VAL A 190 0.48 -2.60 -4.81
N GLY A 191 0.93 -1.50 -4.21
CA GLY A 191 1.96 -0.61 -4.74
C GLY A 191 3.40 -1.07 -4.49
N ALA A 192 3.60 -2.17 -3.75
CA ALA A 192 4.92 -2.67 -3.39
C ALA A 192 5.01 -4.20 -3.54
N GLN A 193 6.23 -4.71 -3.70
CA GLN A 193 6.48 -6.14 -3.72
C GLN A 193 6.19 -6.75 -2.35
N VAL A 194 5.44 -7.83 -2.33
CA VAL A 194 5.10 -8.57 -1.12
C VAL A 194 5.70 -9.96 -1.25
N PRO A 195 6.75 -10.32 -0.49
CA PRO A 195 7.41 -11.62 -0.60
C PRO A 195 6.47 -12.82 -0.42
N GLN A 196 5.36 -12.61 0.28
CA GLN A 196 4.35 -13.61 0.58
C GLN A 196 3.33 -13.80 -0.57
N PHE A 197 3.38 -12.95 -1.60
CA PHE A 197 2.51 -13.03 -2.76
C PHE A 197 3.28 -13.77 -3.87
N GLY A 198 2.71 -14.86 -4.39
CA GLY A 198 3.32 -15.57 -5.53
C GLY A 198 3.39 -14.74 -6.82
N GLY A 199 2.70 -13.60 -6.87
CA GLY A 199 2.71 -12.67 -8.00
C GLY A 199 3.38 -11.32 -7.71
N GLY A 200 4.23 -11.24 -6.67
CA GLY A 200 4.94 -10.02 -6.30
C GLY A 200 4.03 -8.99 -5.64
N ASN A 201 3.40 -8.13 -6.43
CA ASN A 201 2.48 -7.09 -5.96
C ASN A 201 1.01 -7.33 -6.37
N ILE A 202 0.69 -8.51 -6.90
CA ILE A 202 -0.65 -8.88 -7.37
C ILE A 202 -1.07 -10.26 -6.89
N MET A 203 -2.33 -10.36 -6.47
CA MET A 203 -3.07 -11.61 -6.34
C MET A 203 -4.18 -11.66 -7.38
N SER A 204 -4.29 -12.78 -8.10
CA SER A 204 -5.39 -13.02 -9.05
C SER A 204 -6.28 -14.11 -8.49
N GLY A 205 -7.53 -13.75 -8.19
CA GLY A 205 -8.57 -14.65 -7.71
C GLY A 205 -9.84 -14.52 -8.56
N SER A 206 -10.76 -15.48 -8.39
CA SER A 206 -12.05 -15.53 -9.08
C SER A 206 -13.23 -15.06 -8.21
N GLY A 207 -12.97 -14.76 -6.95
CA GLY A 207 -13.93 -14.25 -5.98
C GLY A 207 -14.35 -12.80 -6.24
N ARG A 208 -15.33 -12.34 -5.44
CA ARG A 208 -15.91 -11.00 -5.59
C ARG A 208 -15.09 -9.89 -4.95
N ASN A 209 -14.25 -10.20 -3.96
CA ASN A 209 -13.50 -9.18 -3.24
C ASN A 209 -12.28 -8.73 -4.05
N PHE A 210 -12.06 -7.41 -4.09
CA PHE A 210 -10.88 -6.81 -4.69
C PHE A 210 -10.23 -5.88 -3.68
N VAL A 211 -9.00 -6.17 -3.25
CA VAL A 211 -8.21 -5.23 -2.42
C VAL A 211 -7.32 -4.39 -3.32
N LEU A 212 -7.49 -3.07 -3.25
CA LEU A 212 -6.73 -2.13 -4.07
C LEU A 212 -6.06 -1.09 -3.17
N GLU A 213 -4.77 -0.89 -3.35
CA GLU A 213 -4.10 0.32 -2.87
C GLU A 213 -4.58 1.53 -3.69
N ALA A 214 -5.25 2.46 -3.02
CA ALA A 214 -5.88 3.63 -3.61
C ALA A 214 -5.08 4.89 -3.25
N ASP A 215 -4.28 5.33 -4.21
CA ASP A 215 -3.38 6.47 -4.09
C ASP A 215 -4.08 7.80 -4.46
N GLU A 216 -3.86 8.82 -3.66
CA GLU A 216 -4.33 10.19 -3.88
C GLU A 216 -3.63 10.88 -5.05
N TYR A 217 -2.44 10.41 -5.41
CA TYR A 217 -1.63 10.99 -6.48
C TYR A 217 -2.37 11.02 -7.83
N ASP A 218 -2.30 12.18 -8.50
CA ASP A 218 -3.05 12.50 -9.73
C ASP A 218 -4.57 12.24 -9.61
N CYS A 219 -5.12 12.31 -8.38
CA CYS A 219 -6.53 12.08 -8.08
C CYS A 219 -7.07 10.73 -8.57
N CYS A 220 -6.20 9.72 -8.74
CA CYS A 220 -6.56 8.50 -9.46
C CYS A 220 -7.69 7.71 -8.78
N PHE A 221 -7.74 7.76 -7.46
CA PHE A 221 -8.71 7.07 -6.64
C PHE A 221 -10.14 7.62 -6.79
N LEU A 222 -10.33 8.79 -7.41
CA LEU A 222 -11.66 9.37 -7.63
C LEU A 222 -12.44 8.65 -8.73
N GLY A 223 -11.77 7.82 -9.53
CA GLY A 223 -12.42 6.93 -10.49
C GLY A 223 -12.95 5.63 -9.87
N LEU A 224 -12.63 5.37 -8.59
CA LEU A 224 -13.04 4.15 -7.89
C LEU A 224 -14.43 4.31 -7.30
N LEU A 225 -15.17 3.20 -7.18
CA LEU A 225 -16.45 3.13 -6.46
C LEU A 225 -16.35 2.05 -5.37
N PRO A 226 -15.67 2.31 -4.24
CA PRO A 226 -15.45 1.30 -3.21
C PRO A 226 -16.73 0.91 -2.48
N TYR A 227 -16.84 -0.38 -2.11
CA TYR A 227 -17.80 -0.81 -1.10
C TYR A 227 -17.24 -0.59 0.30
N ILE A 228 -15.95 -0.85 0.50
CA ILE A 228 -15.22 -0.46 1.71
C ILE A 228 -14.10 0.49 1.33
N ALA A 229 -14.05 1.65 1.98
CA ALA A 229 -12.90 2.56 1.91
C ALA A 229 -12.18 2.55 3.26
N VAL A 230 -10.86 2.38 3.24
CA VAL A 230 -10.00 2.52 4.41
C VAL A 230 -9.20 3.81 4.26
N VAL A 231 -9.15 4.63 5.29
CA VAL A 231 -8.32 5.85 5.34
C VAL A 231 -7.39 5.75 6.55
N THR A 232 -6.09 5.55 6.29
CA THR A 232 -5.08 5.32 7.33
C THR A 232 -4.67 6.61 8.06
N ASN A 233 -4.58 7.72 7.34
CA ASN A 233 -4.27 9.07 7.81
C ASN A 233 -4.37 10.04 6.63
N VAL A 234 -4.31 11.34 6.92
CA VAL A 234 -4.15 12.42 5.92
C VAL A 234 -3.04 13.33 6.43
N ASP A 235 -2.07 13.62 5.57
CA ASP A 235 -0.93 14.51 5.80
C ASP A 235 -0.60 15.25 4.49
N TRP A 236 0.11 16.38 4.54
CA TRP A 236 0.44 17.16 3.36
C TRP A 236 1.57 16.51 2.55
N GLU A 237 1.19 15.77 1.52
CA GLU A 237 2.10 15.08 0.61
C GLU A 237 1.83 15.47 -0.85
N HIS A 238 2.71 15.02 -1.76
CA HIS A 238 2.67 15.36 -3.18
C HIS A 238 2.57 16.88 -3.41
N VAL A 239 3.47 17.62 -2.77
CA VAL A 239 3.52 19.09 -2.78
C VAL A 239 3.75 19.68 -4.19
N ASP A 240 4.08 18.84 -5.17
CA ASP A 240 4.15 19.18 -6.59
C ASP A 240 2.77 19.36 -7.23
N ILE A 241 1.72 18.74 -6.66
CA ILE A 241 0.33 18.81 -7.14
C ILE A 241 -0.65 19.42 -6.13
N PHE A 242 -0.37 19.28 -4.83
CA PHE A 242 -1.23 19.81 -3.77
C PHE A 242 -0.56 21.03 -3.12
N PRO A 243 -1.14 22.23 -3.28
CA PRO A 243 -0.53 23.46 -2.77
C PRO A 243 -0.48 23.51 -1.24
N ASP A 244 -1.42 22.85 -0.58
CA ASP A 244 -1.56 22.82 0.88
C ASP A 244 -2.32 21.58 1.36
N GLU A 245 -2.43 21.45 2.68
CA GLU A 245 -3.11 20.36 3.37
C GLU A 245 -4.62 20.30 3.08
N GLU A 246 -5.28 21.46 2.92
CA GLU A 246 -6.72 21.49 2.60
C GLU A 246 -7.00 20.98 1.18
N ALA A 247 -6.09 21.19 0.23
CA ALA A 247 -6.19 20.59 -1.10
C ALA A 247 -6.18 19.06 -1.03
N VAL A 248 -5.35 18.47 -0.16
CA VAL A 248 -5.33 17.02 0.11
C VAL A 248 -6.66 16.59 0.76
N LYS A 249 -7.09 17.27 1.83
CA LYS A 249 -8.38 16.96 2.49
C LYS A 249 -9.57 17.06 1.52
N ALA A 250 -9.58 18.05 0.63
CA ALA A 250 -10.64 18.23 -0.35
C ALA A 250 -10.74 17.04 -1.33
N ILE A 251 -9.62 16.47 -1.77
CA ILE A 251 -9.64 15.28 -2.64
C ILE A 251 -10.06 14.02 -1.87
N PHE A 252 -9.70 13.90 -0.58
CA PHE A 252 -10.17 12.79 0.25
C PHE A 252 -11.69 12.90 0.52
N ARG A 253 -12.22 14.09 0.81
CA ARG A 253 -13.68 14.31 0.93
C ARG A 253 -14.42 13.89 -0.35
N ARG A 254 -13.86 14.20 -1.53
CA ARG A 254 -14.41 13.75 -2.82
C ARG A 254 -14.35 12.23 -3.00
N PHE A 255 -13.29 11.58 -2.51
CA PHE A 255 -13.17 10.12 -2.51
C PHE A 255 -14.18 9.46 -1.59
N LEU A 256 -14.45 10.01 -0.40
CA LEU A 256 -15.49 9.48 0.51
C LEU A 256 -16.89 9.47 -0.14
N LYS A 257 -17.19 10.48 -0.98
CA LYS A 257 -18.43 10.53 -1.77
C LYS A 257 -18.54 9.45 -2.85
N GLN A 258 -17.44 8.74 -3.15
CA GLN A 258 -17.46 7.59 -4.07
C GLN A 258 -17.80 6.26 -3.38
N ILE A 259 -17.87 6.23 -2.04
CA ILE A 259 -18.27 5.03 -1.31
C ILE A 259 -19.71 4.68 -1.70
N ARG A 260 -19.90 3.44 -2.15
CA ARG A 260 -21.22 2.96 -2.59
C ARG A 260 -22.23 3.05 -1.44
N VAL A 261 -23.48 3.36 -1.77
CA VAL A 261 -24.58 3.35 -0.79
C VAL A 261 -24.65 1.98 -0.11
N GLY A 262 -24.73 1.98 1.23
CA GLY A 262 -24.66 0.77 2.05
C GLY A 262 -23.25 0.22 2.26
N GLY A 263 -22.22 0.92 1.77
CA GLY A 263 -20.82 0.63 2.00
C GLY A 263 -20.33 1.02 3.40
N HIS A 264 -19.01 0.99 3.59
CA HIS A 264 -18.37 1.17 4.89
C HIS A 264 -17.07 1.97 4.78
N LEU A 265 -16.93 3.00 5.61
CA LEU A 265 -15.69 3.74 5.84
C LEU A 265 -14.99 3.21 7.11
N ILE A 266 -13.75 2.77 6.95
CA ILE A 266 -12.84 2.41 8.04
C ILE A 266 -11.82 3.55 8.20
N LEU A 267 -11.89 4.29 9.30
CA LEU A 267 -11.19 5.56 9.47
C LEU A 267 -10.25 5.52 10.68
N CYS A 268 -9.02 6.00 10.51
CA CYS A 268 -8.12 6.20 11.66
C CYS A 268 -8.61 7.38 12.51
N GLY A 269 -9.17 7.10 13.69
CA GLY A 269 -9.71 8.14 14.57
C GLY A 269 -8.65 8.83 15.45
N ASP A 270 -7.39 8.40 15.36
CA ASP A 270 -6.25 9.10 15.96
C ASP A 270 -5.67 10.19 15.05
N SER A 271 -6.02 10.18 13.75
CA SER A 271 -5.64 11.23 12.81
C SER A 271 -6.70 12.34 12.82
N ALA A 272 -6.35 13.49 13.38
CA ALA A 272 -7.23 14.67 13.41
C ALA A 272 -7.68 15.06 11.99
N ASP A 273 -6.76 15.03 11.03
CA ASP A 273 -7.03 15.42 9.65
C ASP A 273 -7.93 14.42 8.94
N ALA A 274 -7.75 13.12 9.18
CA ALA A 274 -8.68 12.10 8.69
C ALA A 274 -10.07 12.25 9.32
N CYS A 275 -10.17 12.58 10.61
CA CYS A 275 -11.44 12.86 11.27
C CYS A 275 -12.14 14.09 10.68
N SER A 276 -11.37 15.14 10.36
CA SER A 276 -11.90 16.39 9.76
C SER A 276 -12.52 16.20 8.37
N LEU A 277 -12.32 15.03 7.73
CA LEU A 277 -12.99 14.68 6.48
C LEU A 277 -14.50 14.47 6.67
N LEU A 278 -14.94 14.18 7.90
CA LEU A 278 -16.35 13.98 8.26
C LEU A 278 -17.06 15.29 8.66
N ASP A 279 -16.33 16.40 8.76
CA ASP A 279 -16.94 17.69 9.05
C ASP A 279 -17.69 18.16 7.79
N ASP A 280 -19.02 18.18 7.87
CA ASP A 280 -19.92 18.78 6.88
C ASP A 280 -19.76 20.31 6.88
N ARG A 281 -18.61 20.81 6.40
CA ARG A 281 -18.48 22.21 6.00
C ARG A 281 -18.86 22.31 4.54
N GLU A 282 -20.16 22.28 4.27
CA GLU A 282 -20.65 23.09 3.17
C GLU A 282 -20.25 24.54 3.48
N GLU A 283 -19.54 25.19 2.55
CA GLU A 283 -19.41 26.65 2.53
C GLU A 283 -20.80 27.25 2.38
N SER A 284 -21.51 27.40 3.49
CA SER A 284 -22.66 28.27 3.63
C SER A 284 -22.34 29.29 4.70
N THR A 285 -22.31 30.53 4.24
CA THR A 285 -22.04 31.79 4.93
C THR A 285 -22.62 31.92 6.35
N VAL A 286 -21.83 32.66 7.15
CA VAL A 286 -22.13 33.34 8.43
C VAL A 286 -21.77 32.59 9.71
N ALA A 287 -20.89 33.27 10.45
CA ALA A 287 -20.27 32.90 11.71
C ALA A 287 -21.26 32.48 12.80
N ASP A 288 -20.91 31.42 13.52
CA ASP A 288 -21.11 31.39 14.95
C ASP A 288 -19.93 30.68 15.63
N HIS A 289 -19.24 31.42 16.50
CA HIS A 289 -18.11 30.92 17.28
C HIS A 289 -18.65 30.25 18.54
N SER A 290 -18.73 28.92 18.54
CA SER A 290 -18.78 28.16 19.78
C SER A 290 -17.93 26.90 19.65
N SER A 291 -16.89 26.82 20.48
CA SER A 291 -16.05 25.63 20.70
C SER A 291 -16.91 24.41 21.02
N GLY A 292 -17.13 23.55 20.02
CA GLY A 292 -17.84 22.29 20.16
C GLY A 292 -16.87 21.18 20.54
N ASN A 293 -17.03 20.65 21.75
CA ASN A 293 -16.36 19.42 22.18
C ASN A 293 -16.70 18.26 21.23
N LEU A 294 -15.67 17.52 20.83
CA LEU A 294 -15.70 16.29 20.03
C LEU A 294 -16.39 15.16 20.83
N SER A 295 -17.71 15.24 20.98
CA SER A 295 -18.49 14.21 21.68
C SER A 295 -18.81 13.06 20.73
N THR A 296 -18.07 11.96 20.90
CA THR A 296 -18.45 10.56 20.57
C THR A 296 -19.02 10.35 19.16
N LEU A 297 -18.14 10.00 18.22
CA LEU A 297 -18.47 9.40 16.93
C LEU A 297 -19.06 7.99 17.13
N ASN A 298 -20.21 7.91 17.80
CA ASN A 298 -20.92 6.66 18.01
C ASN A 298 -21.65 6.28 16.73
N SER A 299 -21.14 5.25 16.02
CA SER A 299 -21.85 4.34 15.09
C SER A 299 -23.22 4.83 14.58
N HIS A 300 -23.26 5.94 13.85
CA HIS A 300 -24.48 6.46 13.23
C HIS A 300 -24.20 6.60 11.74
N LYS A 301 -25.11 6.07 10.92
CA LYS A 301 -25.08 6.21 9.46
C LYS A 301 -24.73 7.66 9.11
N CYS A 302 -23.70 7.87 8.30
CA CYS A 302 -23.43 9.19 7.76
C CYS A 302 -24.63 9.62 6.91
N SER A 303 -24.88 10.92 6.81
CA SER A 303 -25.80 11.52 5.83
C SER A 303 -25.54 10.98 4.41
N ASP A 304 -24.29 10.60 4.12
CA ASP A 304 -23.81 10.05 2.86
C ASP A 304 -24.15 8.57 2.59
N GLY A 305 -24.87 7.88 3.50
CA GLY A 305 -25.41 6.55 3.22
C GLY A 305 -24.43 5.37 3.38
N TYR A 306 -23.27 5.58 3.99
CA TYR A 306 -22.33 4.51 4.41
C TYR A 306 -22.17 4.44 5.94
N ARG A 307 -21.68 3.30 6.42
CA ARG A 307 -21.34 3.07 7.84
C ARG A 307 -19.93 3.57 8.11
N ILE A 308 -19.65 4.02 9.34
CA ILE A 308 -18.31 4.43 9.76
C ILE A 308 -17.86 3.55 10.91
N THR A 309 -16.62 3.09 10.87
CA THR A 309 -15.95 2.42 11.99
C THR A 309 -14.56 3.01 12.17
N THR A 310 -14.26 3.41 13.40
CA THR A 310 -12.96 4.00 13.73
C THR A 310 -11.98 2.98 14.28
N PHE A 311 -10.71 3.17 13.97
CA PHE A 311 -9.60 2.45 14.57
C PHE A 311 -8.51 3.42 15.06
N GLY A 312 -7.76 3.04 16.08
CA GLY A 312 -6.64 3.84 16.58
C GLY A 312 -6.09 3.31 17.90
N ILE A 313 -5.13 3.99 18.50
CA ILE A 313 -4.61 3.69 19.85
C ILE A 313 -5.53 4.28 20.92
N SER A 314 -6.15 5.44 20.66
CA SER A 314 -7.06 6.05 21.63
C SER A 314 -8.26 5.14 21.92
N ARG A 315 -8.68 5.09 23.19
CA ARG A 315 -9.86 4.34 23.65
C ARG A 315 -11.18 4.89 23.11
N THR A 316 -11.16 6.07 22.50
CA THR A 316 -12.31 6.67 21.81
C THR A 316 -12.64 5.96 20.49
N ASN A 317 -11.71 5.17 19.94
CA ASN A 317 -11.92 4.39 18.73
C ASN A 317 -12.69 3.10 18.99
N GLU A 318 -13.53 2.69 18.04
CA GLU A 318 -14.26 1.42 18.13
C GLU A 318 -13.29 0.24 18.23
N TRP A 319 -12.26 0.20 17.38
CA TRP A 319 -11.16 -0.77 17.50
C TRP A 319 -9.91 -0.07 18.01
N HIS A 320 -9.33 -0.58 19.10
CA HIS A 320 -8.09 0.00 19.62
C HIS A 320 -7.14 -0.99 20.27
N ALA A 321 -5.88 -0.57 20.42
CA ALA A 321 -4.82 -1.34 21.05
C ALA A 321 -4.50 -0.82 22.45
N LEU A 322 -4.30 -1.72 23.40
CA LEU A 322 -3.74 -1.45 24.73
C LEU A 322 -2.43 -2.22 24.93
N SER A 323 -1.60 -1.74 25.85
CA SER A 323 -0.39 -2.43 26.29
C SER A 323 0.57 -2.82 25.16
N ILE A 324 0.75 -1.91 24.18
CA ILE A 324 1.67 -2.10 23.06
C ILE A 324 3.08 -2.23 23.61
N ARG A 325 3.77 -3.31 23.22
CA ARG A 325 5.15 -3.59 23.67
C ARG A 325 5.93 -4.33 22.59
N PRO A 326 7.26 -4.14 22.51
CA PRO A 326 8.10 -4.97 21.67
C PRO A 326 8.01 -6.45 22.07
N ASN A 327 8.11 -7.35 21.09
CA ASN A 327 8.12 -8.79 21.33
C ASN A 327 9.45 -9.45 20.92
N SER A 328 9.62 -10.72 21.25
CA SER A 328 10.86 -11.46 20.98
C SER A 328 11.12 -11.73 19.50
N GLN A 329 10.13 -11.53 18.62
CA GLN A 329 10.26 -11.64 17.17
C GLN A 329 10.76 -10.33 16.55
N GLY A 330 10.98 -9.29 17.36
CA GLY A 330 11.39 -7.97 16.92
C GLY A 330 10.23 -7.13 16.37
N GLY A 331 8.98 -7.55 16.59
CA GLY A 331 7.77 -6.82 16.26
C GLY A 331 7.05 -6.31 17.50
N SER A 332 5.71 -6.29 17.46
CA SER A 332 4.88 -5.73 18.54
C SER A 332 3.81 -6.71 19.03
N ASP A 333 3.62 -6.77 20.35
CA ASP A 333 2.45 -7.38 20.99
C ASP A 333 1.51 -6.30 21.52
N PHE A 334 0.19 -6.53 21.43
CA PHE A 334 -0.81 -5.65 22.03
C PHE A 334 -2.11 -6.40 22.36
N VAL A 335 -2.93 -5.78 23.21
CA VAL A 335 -4.30 -6.24 23.52
C VAL A 335 -5.26 -5.50 22.58
N LEU A 336 -5.89 -6.23 21.67
CA LEU A 336 -6.98 -5.75 20.82
C LEU A 336 -8.23 -5.54 21.68
N CYS A 337 -8.83 -4.37 21.57
CA CYS A 337 -10.07 -4.01 22.21
C CYS A 337 -11.11 -3.59 21.17
N HIS A 338 -12.38 -3.89 21.46
CA HIS A 338 -13.53 -3.42 20.70
C HIS A 338 -14.49 -2.71 21.65
N ARG A 339 -14.78 -1.43 21.39
CA ARG A 339 -15.66 -0.56 22.19
C ARG A 339 -15.33 -0.57 23.68
N GLY A 340 -14.03 -0.54 23.98
CA GLY A 340 -13.49 -0.50 25.35
C GLY A 340 -13.28 -1.87 26.01
N TYR A 341 -13.75 -2.96 25.39
CA TYR A 341 -13.62 -4.30 25.95
C TYR A 341 -12.48 -5.06 25.29
N PRO A 342 -11.57 -5.69 26.05
CA PRO A 342 -10.54 -6.57 25.51
C PRO A 342 -11.14 -7.77 24.76
N VAL A 343 -10.59 -8.06 23.59
CA VAL A 343 -11.09 -9.09 22.66
C VAL A 343 -10.05 -10.19 22.43
N ALA A 344 -8.80 -9.82 22.15
CA ALA A 344 -7.73 -10.77 21.84
C ALA A 344 -6.35 -10.19 22.11
N ASN A 345 -5.35 -11.05 22.33
CA ASN A 345 -3.94 -10.66 22.26
C ASN A 345 -3.44 -10.83 20.83
N ILE A 346 -2.89 -9.79 20.23
CA ILE A 346 -2.33 -9.78 18.89
C ILE A 346 -0.81 -9.69 18.97
N THR A 347 -0.15 -10.42 18.08
CA THR A 347 1.31 -10.45 17.91
C THR A 347 1.59 -10.15 16.44
N LEU A 348 2.50 -9.21 16.19
CA LEU A 348 3.02 -8.86 14.87
C LEU A 348 4.52 -9.14 14.84
N GLN A 349 5.03 -9.60 13.70
CA GLN A 349 6.48 -9.73 13.44
C GLN A 349 7.14 -8.39 13.10
N ILE A 350 6.36 -7.46 12.56
CA ILE A 350 6.82 -6.14 12.13
C ILE A 350 6.78 -5.13 13.29
N PRO A 351 7.83 -4.30 13.48
CA PRO A 351 7.91 -3.34 14.60
C PRO A 351 7.13 -2.06 14.33
N GLY A 352 6.93 -1.27 15.39
CA GLY A 352 6.43 0.10 15.32
C GLY A 352 4.93 0.24 15.54
N VAL A 353 4.56 1.32 16.23
CA VAL A 353 3.15 1.68 16.52
C VAL A 353 2.36 1.93 15.24
N HIS A 354 3.00 2.46 14.19
CA HIS A 354 2.38 2.64 12.88
C HIS A 354 1.91 1.30 12.27
N ASN A 355 2.64 0.19 12.51
CA ASN A 355 2.22 -1.14 12.07
C ASN A 355 1.12 -1.74 12.96
N VAL A 356 1.04 -1.34 14.23
CA VAL A 356 -0.14 -1.64 15.06
C VAL A 356 -1.38 -0.95 14.48
N LEU A 357 -1.30 0.34 14.12
CA LEU A 357 -2.38 1.07 13.45
C LEU A 357 -2.80 0.40 12.13
N ASN A 358 -1.84 0.04 11.28
CA ASN A 358 -2.12 -0.71 10.04
C ASN A 358 -2.87 -2.02 10.33
N SER A 359 -2.44 -2.78 11.35
CA SER A 359 -3.12 -4.03 11.73
C SER A 359 -4.53 -3.82 12.28
N LEU A 360 -4.79 -2.71 12.99
CA LEU A 360 -6.12 -2.34 13.47
C LEU A 360 -7.05 -1.98 12.30
N ALA A 361 -6.54 -1.30 11.27
CA ALA A 361 -7.28 -1.04 10.04
C ALA A 361 -7.68 -2.35 9.34
N VAL A 362 -6.75 -3.33 9.27
CA VAL A 362 -7.02 -4.67 8.73
C VAL A 362 -8.09 -5.39 9.55
N ILE A 363 -7.97 -5.40 10.88
CA ILE A 363 -8.96 -6.02 11.77
C ILE A 363 -10.34 -5.40 11.56
N ALA A 364 -10.44 -4.07 11.62
CA ALA A 364 -11.71 -3.36 11.44
C ALA A 364 -12.34 -3.67 10.07
N THR A 365 -11.53 -3.74 9.01
CA THR A 365 -11.97 -4.06 7.64
C THR A 365 -12.47 -5.50 7.53
N VAL A 366 -11.72 -6.48 8.03
CA VAL A 366 -12.14 -7.88 8.01
C VAL A 366 -13.43 -8.05 8.80
N MET A 367 -13.52 -7.44 9.99
CA MET A 367 -14.72 -7.52 10.80
C MET A 367 -15.93 -6.87 10.13
N ALA A 368 -15.76 -5.78 9.38
CA ALA A 368 -16.81 -5.19 8.55
C ALA A 368 -17.30 -6.15 7.45
N LEU A 369 -16.41 -6.92 6.83
CA LEU A 369 -16.75 -7.91 5.79
C LEU A 369 -17.50 -9.13 6.35
N VAL A 370 -17.16 -9.60 7.55
CA VAL A 370 -17.69 -10.87 8.11
C VAL A 370 -18.86 -10.71 9.08
N SER A 371 -19.44 -9.50 9.21
CA SER A 371 -20.35 -9.10 10.30
C SER A 371 -21.73 -9.81 10.41
N ASP A 372 -21.90 -11.03 9.89
CA ASP A 372 -22.99 -11.92 10.32
C ASP A 372 -22.67 -12.41 11.75
N GLY A 373 -23.33 -11.79 12.74
CA GLY A 373 -22.99 -11.80 14.17
C GLY A 373 -22.89 -13.14 14.92
N ARG A 374 -22.88 -14.29 14.24
CA ARG A 374 -22.67 -15.63 14.81
C ARG A 374 -21.22 -16.12 14.74
N GLN A 375 -20.32 -15.48 13.99
CA GLN A 375 -18.95 -15.97 13.74
C GLN A 375 -17.80 -15.04 14.21
N SER A 376 -18.11 -13.94 14.91
CA SER A 376 -17.11 -12.89 15.23
C SER A 376 -15.85 -13.40 15.95
N TYR A 377 -15.99 -14.36 16.88
CA TYR A 377 -14.85 -14.88 17.65
C TYR A 377 -13.91 -15.74 16.81
N GLU A 378 -14.47 -16.60 15.95
CA GLU A 378 -13.68 -17.44 15.04
C GLU A 378 -12.92 -16.58 14.03
N SER A 379 -13.58 -15.56 13.46
CA SER A 379 -12.94 -14.62 12.54
C SER A 379 -11.77 -13.89 13.20
N ILE A 380 -11.94 -13.39 14.43
CA ILE A 380 -10.85 -12.72 15.17
C ILE A 380 -9.67 -13.67 15.42
N ASN A 381 -9.92 -14.93 15.76
CA ASN A 381 -8.86 -15.91 15.94
C ASN A 381 -8.10 -16.19 14.64
N CYS A 382 -8.81 -16.33 13.51
CA CYS A 382 -8.17 -16.47 12.20
C CYS A 382 -7.34 -15.23 11.84
N VAL A 383 -7.90 -14.03 11.97
CA VAL A 383 -7.19 -12.77 11.72
C VAL A 383 -5.93 -12.69 12.56
N LYS A 384 -6.02 -12.97 13.87
CA LYS A 384 -4.87 -13.00 14.77
C LYS A 384 -3.75 -13.93 14.29
N ILE A 385 -4.09 -15.17 13.90
CA ILE A 385 -3.12 -16.15 13.44
C ILE A 385 -2.40 -15.63 12.18
N HIS A 386 -3.14 -15.09 11.23
CA HIS A 386 -2.57 -14.62 9.98
C HIS A 386 -1.80 -13.31 10.12
N LEU A 387 -2.24 -12.38 10.97
CA LEU A 387 -1.46 -11.20 11.33
C LEU A 387 -0.09 -11.56 11.93
N ASN A 388 -0.05 -12.58 12.79
CA ASN A 388 1.22 -13.08 13.34
C ASN A 388 2.14 -13.68 12.27
N ASN A 389 1.60 -14.20 11.17
CA ASN A 389 2.38 -14.81 10.10
C ASN A 389 2.77 -13.83 8.98
N PHE A 390 2.28 -12.58 9.03
CA PHE A 390 2.65 -11.56 8.06
C PHE A 390 4.07 -11.08 8.32
N VAL A 391 4.97 -11.26 7.35
CA VAL A 391 6.41 -10.98 7.50
C VAL A 391 6.81 -9.58 7.05
N GLY A 392 5.95 -8.92 6.26
CA GLY A 392 6.17 -7.55 5.82
C GLY A 392 6.03 -7.37 4.31
N VAL A 393 6.46 -6.20 3.86
CA VAL A 393 6.44 -5.74 2.47
C VAL A 393 7.86 -5.29 2.14
N SER A 394 8.33 -5.53 0.92
CA SER A 394 9.66 -5.09 0.54
C SER A 394 9.79 -3.57 0.65
N ARG A 395 10.97 -3.12 1.06
CA ARG A 395 11.27 -1.71 1.35
C ARG A 395 10.35 -1.10 2.42
N ARG A 396 9.80 -1.89 3.34
CA ARG A 396 9.04 -1.41 4.52
C ARG A 396 9.62 -2.08 5.77
N PHE A 397 10.68 -1.49 6.30
CA PHE A 397 11.51 -2.04 7.36
C PHE A 397 12.04 -3.45 7.02
N GLU A 398 12.48 -3.64 5.79
CA GLU A 398 12.90 -4.94 5.26
C GLU A 398 14.35 -5.23 5.65
N LEU A 399 14.61 -6.36 6.30
CA LEU A 399 15.98 -6.82 6.53
C LEU A 399 16.56 -7.36 5.21
N ILE A 400 17.45 -6.60 4.58
CA ILE A 400 18.09 -6.99 3.31
C ILE A 400 19.38 -7.78 3.52
N GLY A 401 20.01 -7.70 4.69
CA GLY A 401 21.22 -8.47 4.96
C GLY A 401 21.83 -8.29 6.34
N THR A 402 22.87 -9.07 6.62
CA THR A 402 23.70 -8.88 7.81
C THR A 402 25.17 -9.08 7.45
N VAL A 403 25.99 -8.06 7.71
CA VAL A 403 27.42 -8.03 7.36
C VAL A 403 28.23 -7.70 8.61
N CYS A 404 29.18 -8.55 9.00
CA CYS A 404 30.02 -8.34 10.19
C CYS A 404 29.22 -8.06 11.48
N GLY A 405 28.05 -8.69 11.63
CA GLY A 405 27.14 -8.47 12.76
C GLY A 405 26.31 -7.18 12.68
N CYS A 406 26.42 -6.42 11.59
CA CYS A 406 25.58 -5.26 11.33
C CYS A 406 24.35 -5.66 10.51
N HIS A 407 23.16 -5.34 10.99
CA HIS A 407 21.92 -5.59 10.25
C HIS A 407 21.65 -4.42 9.30
N ILE A 408 21.29 -4.72 8.06
CA ILE A 408 21.00 -3.71 7.05
C ILE A 408 19.51 -3.79 6.73
N TYR A 409 18.80 -2.71 6.99
CA TYR A 409 17.38 -2.56 6.71
C TYR A 409 17.17 -1.57 5.56
N ASP A 410 16.26 -1.88 4.64
CA ASP A 410 15.78 -0.96 3.61
C ASP A 410 14.35 -0.50 3.93
N ASP A 411 14.07 0.79 3.70
CA ASP A 411 12.77 1.39 3.93
C ASP A 411 12.46 2.50 2.90
N TYR A 412 11.18 2.60 2.52
CA TYR A 412 10.65 3.54 1.55
C TYR A 412 10.35 4.93 2.14
N ALA A 413 10.50 5.13 3.45
CA ALA A 413 10.16 6.38 4.10
C ALA A 413 10.87 7.57 3.46
N HIS A 414 10.05 8.49 2.95
CA HIS A 414 10.52 9.68 2.25
C HIS A 414 9.78 10.94 2.71
N HIS A 415 8.78 10.79 3.58
CA HIS A 415 8.13 11.88 4.31
C HIS A 415 8.67 11.99 5.75
N PRO A 416 8.79 13.19 6.36
CA PRO A 416 9.25 13.35 7.74
C PRO A 416 8.48 12.51 8.77
N THR A 417 7.17 12.32 8.56
CA THR A 417 6.32 11.47 9.41
C THR A 417 6.73 9.99 9.33
N GLU A 418 7.03 9.50 8.13
CA GLU A 418 7.48 8.12 7.91
C GLU A 418 8.88 7.89 8.47
N VAL A 419 9.82 8.81 8.24
CA VAL A 419 11.20 8.73 8.76
C VAL A 419 11.18 8.60 10.28
N ARG A 420 10.41 9.45 10.97
CA ARG A 420 10.24 9.35 12.43
C ARG A 420 9.69 7.99 12.84
N ALA A 421 8.64 7.52 12.17
CA ALA A 421 7.98 6.27 12.50
C ALA A 421 8.91 5.05 12.34
N VAL A 422 9.76 5.06 11.32
CA VAL A 422 10.76 4.00 11.07
C VAL A 422 11.88 4.04 12.09
N LEU A 423 12.43 5.22 12.40
CA LEU A 423 13.51 5.32 13.38
C LEU A 423 13.05 4.99 14.80
N GLN A 424 11.83 5.35 15.16
CA GLN A 424 11.20 4.92 16.41
C GLN A 424 11.06 3.38 16.46
N ALA A 425 10.60 2.76 15.37
CA ALA A 425 10.49 1.31 15.27
C ALA A 425 11.87 0.63 15.36
N ALA A 426 12.89 1.19 14.71
CA ALA A 426 14.27 0.74 14.82
C ALA A 426 14.80 0.82 16.24
N ARG A 427 14.59 1.96 16.92
CA ARG A 427 15.05 2.15 18.30
C ARG A 427 14.34 1.20 19.27
N GLN A 428 13.04 0.95 19.08
CA GLN A 428 12.30 -0.04 19.86
C GLN A 428 12.83 -1.46 19.66
N ARG A 429 13.15 -1.84 18.42
CA ARG A 429 13.70 -3.16 18.09
C ARG A 429 15.15 -3.31 18.57
N PHE A 430 15.93 -2.24 18.53
CA PHE A 430 17.35 -2.22 18.82
C PHE A 430 17.72 -1.13 19.84
N PRO A 431 17.25 -1.24 21.10
CA PRO A 431 17.41 -0.18 22.09
C PRO A 431 18.87 0.14 22.42
N LEU A 432 19.77 -0.83 22.28
CA LEU A 432 21.18 -0.71 22.65
C LEU A 432 22.15 -0.71 21.46
N LYS A 433 21.66 -0.77 20.21
CA LYS A 433 22.52 -0.75 19.02
C LYS A 433 22.65 0.67 18.50
N ALA A 434 23.78 0.96 17.87
CA ALA A 434 23.92 2.20 17.11
C ALA A 434 23.03 2.14 15.87
N LEU A 435 22.28 3.20 15.59
CA LEU A 435 21.46 3.39 14.41
C LEU A 435 22.13 4.38 13.47
N LEU A 436 22.70 3.86 12.39
CA LEU A 436 23.25 4.66 11.30
C LEU A 436 22.22 4.73 10.19
N VAL A 437 21.84 5.96 9.83
CA VAL A 437 20.85 6.25 8.80
C VAL A 437 21.55 6.73 7.55
N VAL A 438 21.22 6.12 6.41
CA VAL A 438 21.56 6.64 5.08
C VAL A 438 20.28 7.08 4.42
N PHE A 439 20.11 8.39 4.22
CA PHE A 439 18.88 8.99 3.72
C PHE A 439 19.10 9.67 2.38
N GLN A 440 18.38 9.21 1.35
CA GLN A 440 18.28 9.87 0.07
C GLN A 440 17.01 10.73 0.03
N PRO A 441 17.11 12.08 0.05
CA PRO A 441 15.91 12.91 -0.07
C PRO A 441 15.26 12.70 -1.43
N HIS A 442 13.94 12.54 -1.46
CA HIS A 442 13.18 12.40 -2.69
C HIS A 442 12.50 13.72 -3.06
N THR A 443 12.73 14.20 -4.29
CA THR A 443 12.25 15.44 -4.93
C THR A 443 12.69 16.75 -4.27
N TYR A 444 12.91 17.77 -5.08
CA TYR A 444 13.31 19.10 -4.64
C TYR A 444 12.15 19.84 -3.98
N SER A 445 10.96 19.72 -4.56
CA SER A 445 9.73 20.34 -4.06
C SER A 445 9.45 19.94 -2.61
N ARG A 446 9.49 18.63 -2.31
CA ARG A 446 9.27 18.09 -0.97
C ARG A 446 10.29 18.59 0.04
N LEU A 447 11.58 18.55 -0.31
CA LEU A 447 12.61 19.05 0.61
C LEU A 447 12.42 20.55 0.88
N ALA A 448 12.09 21.34 -0.14
CA ALA A 448 11.87 22.77 0.03
C ALA A 448 10.67 23.06 0.94
N ALA A 449 9.57 22.32 0.78
CA ALA A 449 8.35 22.48 1.57
C ALA A 449 8.49 22.02 3.01
N LEU A 450 9.15 20.88 3.24
CA LEU A 450 9.16 20.16 4.52
C LEU A 450 10.52 20.19 5.24
N LYS A 451 11.41 21.11 4.86
CA LYS A 451 12.78 21.18 5.41
C LYS A 451 12.81 21.24 6.93
N SER A 452 11.91 22.02 7.54
CA SER A 452 11.79 22.16 8.99
C SER A 452 11.38 20.86 9.68
N ASP A 453 10.49 20.09 9.06
CA ASP A 453 10.00 18.85 9.63
C ASP A 453 11.06 17.76 9.50
N PHE A 454 11.75 17.69 8.35
CA PHE A 454 12.91 16.83 8.19
C PHE A 454 14.03 17.12 9.20
N ALA A 455 14.27 18.39 9.53
CA ALA A 455 15.32 18.77 10.47
C ALA A 455 15.20 18.05 11.83
N THR A 456 13.98 17.73 12.26
CA THR A 456 13.72 17.03 13.53
C THR A 456 13.40 15.55 13.38
N ALA A 457 13.18 15.07 12.15
CA ALA A 457 12.69 13.72 11.89
C ALA A 457 13.67 12.59 12.26
N PHE A 458 14.96 12.92 12.41
CA PHE A 458 16.04 11.96 12.61
C PHE A 458 16.46 11.74 14.08
N SER A 459 15.71 12.28 15.04
CA SER A 459 16.13 12.36 16.45
C SER A 459 16.50 11.03 17.12
N ASP A 460 15.94 9.91 16.65
CA ASP A 460 16.23 8.56 17.19
C ASP A 460 17.49 7.91 16.61
N ALA A 461 18.10 8.51 15.58
CA ALA A 461 19.34 8.03 14.97
C ALA A 461 20.57 8.39 15.83
N ASP A 462 21.65 7.62 15.70
CA ASP A 462 22.96 7.95 16.29
C ASP A 462 23.85 8.72 15.30
N GLN A 463 23.64 8.53 14.00
CA GLN A 463 24.33 9.25 12.93
C GLN A 463 23.48 9.23 11.65
N VAL A 464 23.51 10.32 10.88
CA VAL A 464 22.79 10.44 9.61
C VAL A 464 23.74 10.80 8.48
N LEU A 465 23.67 10.07 7.38
CA LEU A 465 24.32 10.37 6.12
C LEU A 465 23.24 10.74 5.12
N VAL A 466 23.34 11.94 4.55
CA VAL A 466 22.38 12.44 3.56
C VAL A 466 23.02 12.43 2.18
N THR A 467 22.33 11.89 1.19
CA THR A 467 22.85 11.82 -0.19
C THR A 467 22.42 12.99 -1.07
N GLU A 468 22.84 12.97 -2.33
CA GLU A 468 22.17 13.77 -3.37
C GLU A 468 20.67 13.48 -3.41
N ILE A 469 19.90 14.49 -3.80
CA ILE A 469 18.44 14.40 -3.92
C ILE A 469 18.12 13.54 -5.14
N TYR A 470 17.28 12.52 -4.95
CA TYR A 470 16.65 11.84 -6.07
C TYR A 470 15.60 12.77 -6.69
N ALA A 471 15.92 13.36 -7.84
CA ALA A 471 15.10 14.38 -8.48
C ALA A 471 13.76 13.84 -9.01
N ALA A 472 13.65 12.52 -9.20
CA ALA A 472 12.61 11.89 -10.01
C ALA A 472 12.47 12.61 -11.38
N ARG A 473 11.44 13.45 -11.53
CA ARG A 473 11.12 14.20 -12.75
C ARG A 473 11.34 15.72 -12.65
N GLU A 474 11.83 16.19 -11.51
CA GLU A 474 11.92 17.62 -11.21
C GLU A 474 13.24 18.24 -11.65
N THR A 475 13.18 19.52 -12.03
CA THR A 475 14.36 20.38 -12.12
C THR A 475 14.48 21.20 -10.83
N ASN A 476 15.70 21.47 -10.38
CA ASN A 476 15.92 22.18 -9.12
C ASN A 476 15.68 23.69 -9.25
N VAL A 477 14.41 24.10 -9.26
CA VAL A 477 14.01 25.53 -9.25
C VAL A 477 13.97 26.13 -7.84
N TRP A 478 14.01 25.27 -6.81
CA TRP A 478 13.94 25.66 -5.40
C TRP A 478 15.31 26.00 -4.80
N ASN A 479 16.40 25.72 -5.52
CA ASN A 479 17.77 25.91 -5.04
C ASN A 479 18.04 25.20 -3.70
N VAL A 480 17.55 23.97 -3.56
CA VAL A 480 17.80 23.11 -2.37
C VAL A 480 18.62 21.88 -2.75
N GLY A 481 19.46 21.41 -1.85
CA GLY A 481 20.29 20.22 -2.01
C GLY A 481 20.37 19.36 -0.76
N GLY A 482 20.84 18.11 -0.89
CA GLY A 482 21.04 17.20 0.25
C GLY A 482 21.97 17.78 1.33
N LYS A 483 22.95 18.61 0.93
CA LYS A 483 23.82 19.35 1.86
C LYS A 483 23.05 20.33 2.74
N ASP A 484 22.02 20.96 2.20
CA ASP A 484 21.16 21.88 2.96
C ASP A 484 20.36 21.13 4.02
N LEU A 485 19.89 19.91 3.69
CA LEU A 485 19.24 19.04 4.67
C LEU A 485 20.22 18.60 5.75
N ALA A 486 21.37 18.04 5.36
CA ALA A 486 22.39 17.56 6.30
C ALA A 486 22.77 18.64 7.33
N THR A 487 22.95 19.88 6.89
CA THR A 487 23.28 21.02 7.77
C THR A 487 22.13 21.43 8.68
N SER A 488 20.88 21.17 8.28
CA SER A 488 19.68 21.54 9.05
C SER A 488 19.24 20.51 10.09
N ILE A 489 19.72 19.26 10.03
CA ILE A 489 19.34 18.21 10.97
C ILE A 489 19.72 18.59 12.41
N ILE A 490 18.78 18.41 13.33
CA ILE A 490 18.89 18.73 14.74
C ILE A 490 18.93 17.42 15.54
N GLY A 491 19.95 17.27 16.38
CA GLY A 491 20.11 16.10 17.25
C GLY A 491 21.34 15.28 16.86
N PRO A 492 21.20 14.26 15.99
CA PRO A 492 22.32 13.40 15.62
C PRO A 492 23.35 14.15 14.76
N PRO A 493 24.64 13.74 14.81
CA PRO A 493 25.62 14.19 13.83
C PRO A 493 25.20 13.77 12.42
N SER A 494 25.24 14.74 11.50
CA SER A 494 24.82 14.58 10.12
C SER A 494 25.92 14.99 9.14
N GLU A 495 26.10 14.22 8.08
CA GLU A 495 27.06 14.49 7.01
C GLU A 495 26.42 14.33 5.63
N TYR A 496 26.88 15.13 4.67
CA TYR A 496 26.49 14.99 3.27
C TYR A 496 27.51 14.15 2.50
N ILE A 497 27.04 13.11 1.82
CA ILE A 497 27.83 12.26 0.93
C ILE A 497 27.17 12.22 -0.46
N PRO A 498 27.80 12.67 -1.55
CA PRO A 498 27.09 12.83 -2.81
C PRO A 498 26.58 11.50 -3.41
N SER A 499 27.28 10.39 -3.17
CA SER A 499 26.86 9.06 -3.64
C SER A 499 27.16 7.93 -2.65
N LEU A 500 26.40 6.84 -2.77
CA LEU A 500 26.55 5.64 -1.94
C LEU A 500 27.87 4.89 -2.20
N VAL A 501 28.50 5.06 -3.36
CA VAL A 501 29.80 4.44 -3.70
C VAL A 501 30.90 4.84 -2.71
N ILE A 502 30.77 6.03 -2.09
CA ILE A 502 31.71 6.55 -1.10
C ILE A 502 31.60 5.82 0.26
N LEU A 503 30.56 5.01 0.48
CA LEU A 503 30.39 4.20 1.70
C LEU A 503 31.28 2.94 1.72
N LEU A 504 31.71 2.43 0.56
CA LEU A 504 32.56 1.22 0.48
C LEU A 504 33.91 1.37 1.23
N PRO A 505 34.63 2.52 1.12
CA PRO A 505 35.78 2.81 1.97
C PRO A 505 35.49 2.81 3.48
N TRP A 506 34.32 3.32 3.91
CA TRP A 506 33.92 3.36 5.33
C TRP A 506 33.65 1.95 5.89
N GLY A 507 33.05 1.07 5.08
CA GLY A 507 32.87 -0.35 5.40
C GLY A 507 34.21 -1.09 5.55
N GLN A 508 35.19 -0.75 4.72
CA GLN A 508 36.55 -1.31 4.82
C GLN A 508 37.31 -0.80 6.06
N SER A 509 37.16 0.46 6.46
CA SER A 509 37.74 0.98 7.70
C SER A 509 37.19 0.29 8.96
N CYS A 510 35.92 -0.14 8.96
CA CYS A 510 35.38 -0.99 10.02
C CYS A 510 36.00 -2.40 10.03
N SER A 511 36.42 -2.93 8.87
CA SER A 511 37.07 -4.25 8.76
C SER A 511 38.54 -4.26 9.17
N MET A 512 39.23 -3.12 9.05
CA MET A 512 40.67 -3.02 9.35
C MET A 512 40.99 -3.07 10.86
N ASN A 513 40.05 -2.76 11.74
CA ASN A 513 40.25 -2.83 13.20
C ASN A 513 40.11 -4.26 13.79
N CYS A 514 39.92 -5.29 12.96
CA CYS A 514 39.84 -6.69 13.41
C CYS A 514 41.11 -7.51 13.18
N ARG A 515 42.20 -6.92 12.68
CA ARG A 515 43.51 -7.58 12.59
C ARG A 515 44.60 -6.71 13.22
N GLU A 516 45.32 -7.33 14.16
CA GLU A 516 46.60 -6.92 14.75
C GLU A 516 46.56 -5.85 15.86
N GLY A 517 46.92 -6.30 17.07
CA GLY A 517 47.28 -5.41 18.16
C GLY A 517 48.73 -4.96 18.03
N TYR A 518 48.98 -3.66 18.21
CA TYR A 518 50.12 -3.09 18.93
C TYR A 518 49.85 -1.61 19.25
N LYS A 519 50.38 -1.16 20.40
CA LYS A 519 50.06 0.05 21.16
C LYS A 519 50.41 1.38 20.45
N SER A 520 49.54 2.39 20.56
CA SER A 520 49.83 3.69 21.20
C SER A 520 48.54 4.50 21.42
N GLU A 521 48.50 5.27 22.50
CA GLU A 521 47.30 5.89 23.10
C GLU A 521 46.77 7.10 22.32
N SER A 522 45.47 7.10 21.98
CA SER A 522 44.51 8.18 22.31
C SER A 522 43.09 7.84 21.80
N GLN A 523 42.16 7.71 22.77
CA GLN A 523 40.69 7.82 22.72
C GLN A 523 39.84 7.20 21.57
N SER A 524 38.97 6.24 21.99
CA SER A 524 37.67 5.82 21.41
C SER A 524 37.72 5.18 20.00
N TRP A 525 37.09 4.06 19.65
CA TRP A 525 35.80 3.46 20.01
C TRP A 525 35.95 1.93 20.00
N SER A 526 35.63 1.26 21.11
CA SER A 526 35.56 -0.20 21.17
C SER A 526 34.15 -0.69 20.84
N SER A 527 34.06 -1.47 19.76
CA SER A 527 33.03 -2.50 19.51
C SER A 527 31.55 -2.09 19.69
N LYS A 528 30.93 -1.53 18.65
CA LYS A 528 29.48 -1.42 18.52
C LYS A 528 29.01 -2.15 17.27
N LEU A 529 28.25 -3.24 17.44
CA LEU A 529 27.42 -3.79 16.37
C LEU A 529 26.44 -2.69 15.94
N CYS A 530 26.54 -2.20 14.70
CA CYS A 530 25.66 -1.17 14.14
C CYS A 530 24.44 -1.79 13.45
N CYS A 531 23.27 -1.16 13.53
CA CYS A 531 22.19 -1.38 12.58
C CYS A 531 22.22 -0.24 11.56
N TYR A 532 22.31 -0.61 10.29
CA TYR A 532 22.17 0.29 9.15
C TYR A 532 20.70 0.33 8.74
N LEU A 533 20.15 1.53 8.62
CA LEU A 533 18.88 1.80 7.96
C LEU A 533 19.15 2.64 6.73
N CYS A 534 18.89 2.07 5.57
CA CYS A 534 19.01 2.72 4.28
C CYS A 534 17.61 3.13 3.82
N PHE A 535 17.45 4.38 3.41
CA PHE A 535 16.25 4.90 2.77
C PHE A 535 16.63 5.29 1.35
N THR A 536 16.49 4.37 0.40
CA THR A 536 16.93 4.57 -1.00
C THR A 536 15.96 3.95 -1.98
N GLU A 537 15.62 4.64 -3.07
CA GLU A 537 14.68 4.11 -4.07
C GLU A 537 15.24 2.99 -4.96
N GLU A 538 16.55 2.98 -5.18
CA GLU A 538 17.23 2.07 -6.09
C GLU A 538 18.39 1.38 -5.37
N TRP A 539 18.09 0.29 -4.64
CA TRP A 539 19.13 -0.70 -4.31
C TRP A 539 19.02 -1.88 -5.25
N HIS A 540 19.74 -1.82 -6.36
CA HIS A 540 19.97 -3.00 -7.20
C HIS A 540 21.03 -3.85 -6.52
N GLY A 541 20.63 -5.01 -6.00
CA GLY A 541 21.54 -5.99 -5.42
C GLY A 541 22.60 -6.39 -6.44
N GLY A 542 23.78 -5.80 -6.33
CA GLY A 542 24.86 -5.93 -7.28
C GLY A 542 26.02 -5.01 -6.93
N ASP A 543 26.61 -5.24 -5.75
CA ASP A 543 28.05 -5.25 -5.44
C ASP A 543 28.30 -5.08 -3.93
#